data_AF-A0A3P7JTS5-F1
#
_entry.id   AF-A0A3P7JTS5-F1
#
_cell.length_a   1.000
_cell.length_b   1.000
_cell.length_c   1.000
_cell.angle_alpha   90.00
_cell.angle_beta   90.00
_cell.angle_gamma   90.00
#
_symmetry.space_group_name_H-M   'P 1'
#
loop_
_entity.id
_entity.type
_entity.pdbx_description
1 polymer ?
#
loop_
_entity_poly.entity_id
_entity_poly.type
_entity_poly.pdbx_seq_one_letter_code
_entity_poly.pdbx_strand_id
1 'polypeptide(L)'
;MFFFFEITSLRVLLIKCAIIQVAYIWEGNEPNDSFKITYNELHSQVVNFSAVLRGHGVKKGDVVALYLPMITELAVAMLACTRIGAMHSVVFAGFSASALGARIIDANGSTGKPKGIQHSTAGYMVYAYYTTKCTFDAHPEKDVYWCTADCGWITGHTYLLYGPLMNGLTGIWFEGVPTHPAPDRMWAVTDKYKVNKLYTSPTAIRALMAMGDDYVTKHSRASLEILGTVGEPINPAAWK
;
A
#
# COMPACT_ATOMS: atom_id res chain seq x y z
N MET A 1 8.05 -32.32 -12.80
CA MET A 1 6.87 -32.46 -11.92
C MET A 1 6.29 -31.07 -11.70
N PHE A 2 5.34 -30.66 -12.55
CA PHE A 2 4.78 -29.31 -12.55
C PHE A 2 3.49 -29.31 -11.73
N PHE A 3 3.52 -28.67 -10.56
CA PHE A 3 2.30 -28.32 -9.84
C PHE A 3 1.76 -27.00 -10.43
N PHE A 4 0.68 -27.10 -11.21
CA PHE A 4 -0.14 -25.95 -11.56
C PHE A 4 -0.95 -25.56 -10.32
N PHE A 5 -0.56 -24.49 -9.64
CA PHE A 5 -1.47 -23.78 -8.74
C PHE A 5 -2.07 -22.61 -9.50
N GLU A 6 -3.32 -22.77 -9.90
CA GLU A 6 -4.18 -21.68 -10.31
C GLU A 6 -4.46 -20.83 -9.05
N ILE A 7 -3.77 -19.69 -8.89
CA ILE A 7 -4.10 -18.72 -7.85
C ILE A 7 -5.34 -17.95 -8.31
N THR A 8 -6.48 -18.62 -8.38
CA THR A 8 -7.83 -18.03 -8.47
C THR A 8 -8.32 -17.54 -7.10
N SER A 9 -7.51 -17.68 -6.05
CA SER A 9 -7.97 -17.59 -4.67
C SER A 9 -7.44 -16.34 -3.97
N LEU A 10 -8.10 -15.21 -4.21
CA LEU A 10 -8.21 -14.15 -3.19
C LEU A 10 -8.82 -14.70 -1.87
N ARG A 11 -9.46 -15.87 -1.92
CA ARG A 11 -9.89 -16.64 -0.75
C ARG A 11 -8.73 -16.99 0.19
N VAL A 12 -7.49 -17.21 -0.27
CA VAL A 12 -6.34 -17.48 0.64
C VAL A 12 -6.00 -16.27 1.50
N LEU A 13 -6.17 -15.05 0.99
CA LEU A 13 -5.97 -13.82 1.77
C LEU A 13 -7.00 -13.68 2.91
N LEU A 14 -8.20 -14.26 2.73
CA LEU A 14 -9.36 -14.07 3.61
C LEU A 14 -9.58 -15.23 4.59
N ILE A 15 -8.91 -16.37 4.42
CA ILE A 15 -9.12 -17.55 5.28
C ILE A 15 -8.58 -17.35 6.70
N LYS A 16 -7.68 -16.37 6.94
CA LYS A 16 -7.13 -16.10 8.28
C LYS A 16 -7.80 -14.94 9.03
N CYS A 17 -8.50 -14.05 8.37
CA CYS A 17 -9.09 -12.86 9.01
C CYS A 17 -10.58 -13.08 9.28
N ALA A 18 -11.05 -12.60 10.43
CA ALA A 18 -12.47 -12.51 10.68
C ALA A 18 -13.10 -11.63 9.59
N ILE A 19 -14.24 -12.06 9.04
CA ILE A 19 -14.96 -11.35 7.95
C ILE A 19 -15.20 -9.86 8.29
N ILE A 20 -15.37 -9.56 9.59
CA ILE A 20 -15.63 -8.23 10.14
C ILE A 20 -14.36 -7.42 10.46
N GLN A 21 -13.18 -8.00 10.31
CA GLN A 21 -11.92 -7.33 10.59
C GLN A 21 -11.68 -6.20 9.57
N VAL A 22 -11.18 -5.07 10.06
CA VAL A 22 -10.80 -3.93 9.23
C VAL A 22 -9.55 -4.28 8.42
N ALA A 23 -9.60 -4.11 7.11
CA ALA A 23 -8.44 -4.23 6.24
C ALA A 23 -7.70 -2.90 6.15
N TYR A 24 -8.44 -1.81 5.86
CA TYR A 24 -7.90 -0.46 5.85
C TYR A 24 -8.76 0.53 6.63
N ILE A 25 -8.08 1.44 7.30
CA ILE A 25 -8.62 2.73 7.70
C ILE A 25 -8.14 3.71 6.63
N TRP A 26 -9.07 4.21 5.81
CA TRP A 26 -8.76 5.25 4.85
C TRP A 26 -8.83 6.62 5.52
N GLU A 27 -7.78 7.40 5.36
CA GLU A 27 -7.65 8.77 5.86
C GLU A 27 -7.40 9.69 4.66
N GLY A 28 -8.42 10.48 4.32
CA GLY A 28 -8.40 11.41 3.22
C GLY A 28 -7.50 12.62 3.46
N ASN A 29 -7.39 13.49 2.47
CA ASN A 29 -6.63 14.73 2.62
C ASN A 29 -7.20 15.63 3.73
N GLU A 30 -8.52 15.70 3.88
CA GLU A 30 -9.17 16.40 4.99
C GLU A 30 -9.22 15.51 6.26
N PRO A 31 -8.79 15.97 7.46
CA PRO A 31 -8.72 15.14 8.67
C PRO A 31 -10.02 14.48 9.14
N ASN A 32 -11.16 15.04 8.72
CA ASN A 32 -12.49 14.55 9.07
C ASN A 32 -13.08 13.64 7.98
N ASP A 33 -12.42 13.52 6.83
CA ASP A 33 -12.82 12.64 5.75
C ASP A 33 -12.07 11.31 5.91
N SER A 34 -12.76 10.33 6.50
CA SER A 34 -12.18 9.03 6.80
C SER A 34 -13.26 7.97 6.88
N PHE A 35 -12.92 6.75 6.47
CA PHE A 35 -13.79 5.60 6.64
C PHE A 35 -12.96 4.34 6.85
N LYS A 36 -13.63 3.26 7.26
CA LYS A 36 -13.01 1.94 7.41
C LYS A 36 -13.59 1.01 6.37
N ILE A 37 -12.74 0.18 5.80
CA ILE A 37 -13.13 -0.90 4.90
C ILE A 37 -12.68 -2.23 5.51
N THR A 38 -13.64 -3.13 5.72
CA THR A 38 -13.40 -4.48 6.19
C THR A 38 -12.83 -5.36 5.09
N TYR A 39 -12.20 -6.46 5.47
CA TYR A 39 -11.74 -7.48 4.51
C TYR A 39 -12.86 -7.99 3.61
N ASN A 40 -14.08 -8.12 4.13
CA ASN A 40 -15.23 -8.56 3.33
C ASN A 40 -15.71 -7.51 2.33
N GLU A 41 -15.77 -6.24 2.73
CA GLU A 41 -16.12 -5.13 1.84
C GLU A 41 -15.06 -4.98 0.74
N LEU A 42 -13.77 -5.00 1.10
CA LEU A 42 -12.67 -4.96 0.15
C LEU A 42 -12.76 -6.14 -0.84
N HIS A 43 -12.98 -7.35 -0.34
CA HIS A 43 -13.16 -8.53 -1.20
C HIS A 43 -14.35 -8.37 -2.16
N SER A 44 -15.47 -7.86 -1.68
CA SER A 44 -16.67 -7.64 -2.50
C SER A 44 -16.42 -6.63 -3.61
N GLN A 45 -15.74 -5.52 -3.31
CA GLN A 45 -15.33 -4.53 -4.30
C GLN A 45 -14.36 -5.13 -5.34
N VAL A 46 -13.38 -5.92 -4.89
CA VAL A 46 -12.44 -6.62 -5.77
C VAL A 46 -13.14 -7.62 -6.70
N VAL A 47 -14.10 -8.38 -6.19
CA VAL A 47 -14.93 -9.29 -7.01
C VAL A 47 -15.69 -8.51 -8.07
N ASN A 48 -16.38 -7.44 -7.68
CA ASN A 48 -17.18 -6.63 -8.60
C ASN A 48 -16.30 -5.99 -9.68
N PHE A 49 -15.20 -5.34 -9.29
CA PHE A 49 -14.32 -4.69 -10.26
C PHE A 49 -13.60 -5.71 -11.17
N SER A 50 -13.28 -6.90 -10.67
CA SER A 50 -12.74 -7.98 -11.50
C SER A 50 -13.71 -8.44 -12.60
N ALA A 51 -15.02 -8.42 -12.32
CA ALA A 51 -16.05 -8.72 -13.32
C ALA A 51 -16.16 -7.60 -14.36
N VAL A 52 -16.03 -6.33 -13.94
CA VAL A 52 -15.98 -5.17 -14.85
C VAL A 52 -14.79 -5.28 -15.81
N LEU A 53 -13.59 -5.59 -15.30
CA LEU A 53 -12.39 -5.77 -16.14
C LEU A 53 -12.60 -6.88 -17.18
N ARG A 54 -13.15 -8.03 -16.77
CA ARG A 54 -13.49 -9.12 -17.69
C ARG A 54 -14.56 -8.70 -18.72
N GLY A 55 -15.55 -7.92 -18.31
CA GLY A 55 -16.57 -7.36 -19.19
C GLY A 55 -16.00 -6.43 -20.27
N HIS A 56 -14.88 -5.77 -19.98
CA HIS A 56 -14.10 -4.97 -20.94
C HIS A 56 -13.07 -5.80 -21.73
N GLY A 57 -13.09 -7.13 -21.59
CA GLY A 57 -12.25 -8.04 -22.37
C GLY A 57 -10.85 -8.29 -21.79
N VAL A 58 -10.54 -7.81 -20.58
CA VAL A 58 -9.25 -8.07 -19.92
C VAL A 58 -9.12 -9.55 -19.58
N LYS A 59 -8.01 -10.14 -20.02
CA LYS A 59 -7.67 -11.57 -19.88
C LYS A 59 -6.42 -11.75 -19.04
N LYS A 60 -6.19 -13.00 -18.65
CA LYS A 60 -4.94 -13.42 -18.00
C LYS A 60 -3.75 -13.09 -18.92
N GLY A 61 -2.76 -12.42 -18.37
CA GLY A 61 -1.57 -11.98 -19.10
C GLY A 61 -1.66 -10.59 -19.71
N ASP A 62 -2.85 -9.97 -19.73
CA ASP A 62 -2.96 -8.57 -20.17
C ASP A 62 -2.37 -7.63 -19.12
N VAL A 63 -1.88 -6.47 -19.57
CA VAL A 63 -1.37 -5.41 -18.70
C VAL A 63 -2.42 -4.31 -18.54
N VAL A 64 -2.70 -3.91 -17.30
CA VAL A 64 -3.63 -2.84 -16.94
C VAL A 64 -2.84 -1.71 -16.28
N ALA A 65 -2.72 -0.58 -16.96
CA ALA A 65 -2.12 0.62 -16.39
C ALA A 65 -3.08 1.27 -15.38
N LEU A 66 -2.59 1.54 -14.17
CA LEU A 66 -3.37 2.18 -13.09
C LEU A 66 -2.76 3.55 -12.79
N TYR A 67 -3.55 4.61 -12.96
CA TYR A 67 -3.17 5.99 -12.65
C TYR A 67 -4.22 6.59 -11.72
N LEU A 68 -4.09 6.27 -10.43
CA LEU A 68 -5.00 6.68 -9.37
C LEU A 68 -4.19 7.26 -8.22
N PRO A 69 -4.74 8.25 -7.50
CA PRO A 69 -4.16 8.71 -6.23
C PRO A 69 -4.33 7.63 -5.16
N MET A 70 -3.90 7.95 -3.93
CA MET A 70 -4.00 7.09 -2.75
C MET A 70 -5.43 6.99 -2.19
N ILE A 71 -6.39 6.64 -3.04
CA ILE A 71 -7.76 6.25 -2.71
C ILE A 71 -7.90 4.73 -2.65
N THR A 72 -8.94 4.21 -1.98
CA THR A 72 -9.11 2.76 -1.80
C THR A 72 -9.32 1.99 -3.10
N GLU A 73 -9.83 2.65 -4.14
CA GLU A 73 -10.05 2.11 -5.48
C GLU A 73 -8.74 1.66 -6.12
N LEU A 74 -7.60 2.26 -5.75
CA LEU A 74 -6.28 1.79 -6.20
C LEU A 74 -5.99 0.39 -5.65
N ALA A 75 -6.24 0.14 -4.36
CA ALA A 75 -6.12 -1.20 -3.77
C ALA A 75 -7.04 -2.20 -4.48
N VAL A 76 -8.30 -1.81 -4.70
CA VAL A 76 -9.30 -2.64 -5.39
C VAL A 76 -8.84 -2.97 -6.80
N ALA A 77 -8.34 -1.99 -7.56
CA ALA A 77 -7.89 -2.18 -8.92
C ALA A 77 -6.68 -3.11 -9.03
N MET A 78 -5.67 -2.93 -8.17
CA MET A 78 -4.48 -3.80 -8.11
C MET A 78 -4.86 -5.25 -7.78
N LEU A 79 -5.72 -5.45 -6.77
CA LEU A 79 -6.18 -6.77 -6.36
C LEU A 79 -7.12 -7.42 -7.39
N ALA A 80 -7.97 -6.65 -8.07
CA ALA A 80 -8.84 -7.14 -9.14
C ALA A 80 -8.03 -7.62 -10.35
N CYS A 81 -6.99 -6.89 -10.76
CA CYS A 81 -6.06 -7.33 -11.80
C CYS A 81 -5.40 -8.66 -11.39
N THR A 82 -4.87 -8.71 -10.16
CA THR A 82 -4.26 -9.92 -9.60
C THR A 82 -5.23 -11.10 -9.61
N ARG A 83 -6.51 -10.89 -9.25
CA ARG A 83 -7.56 -11.91 -9.20
C ARG A 83 -7.81 -12.59 -10.54
N ILE A 84 -7.76 -11.84 -11.63
CA ILE A 84 -8.04 -12.35 -12.98
C ILE A 84 -6.77 -12.79 -13.72
N GLY A 85 -5.60 -12.66 -13.08
CA GLY A 85 -4.30 -12.98 -13.67
C GLY A 85 -3.81 -11.93 -14.67
N ALA A 86 -4.35 -10.71 -14.62
CA ALA A 86 -3.81 -9.56 -15.33
C ALA A 86 -2.65 -8.94 -14.53
N MET A 87 -1.69 -8.33 -15.23
CA MET A 87 -0.59 -7.60 -14.64
C MET A 87 -1.01 -6.14 -14.47
N HIS A 88 -1.02 -5.62 -13.25
CA HIS A 88 -1.22 -4.18 -13.05
C HIS A 88 0.12 -3.44 -13.14
N SER A 89 0.11 -2.26 -13.75
CA SER A 89 1.24 -1.35 -13.85
C SER A 89 0.84 -0.02 -13.22
N VAL A 90 1.19 0.17 -11.95
CA VAL A 90 0.83 1.40 -11.22
C VAL A 90 1.79 2.52 -11.60
N VAL A 91 1.22 3.65 -11.99
CA VAL A 91 1.94 4.88 -12.31
C VAL A 91 1.64 5.91 -11.24
N PHE A 92 2.68 6.45 -10.60
CA PHE A 92 2.55 7.48 -9.58
C PHE A 92 1.74 8.67 -10.11
N ALA A 93 0.69 9.06 -9.37
CA ALA A 93 -0.27 10.09 -9.77
C ALA A 93 0.34 11.51 -9.91
N GLY A 94 1.55 11.73 -9.38
CA GLY A 94 2.28 13.00 -9.54
C GLY A 94 3.17 13.07 -10.80
N PHE A 95 3.19 12.05 -11.66
CA PHE A 95 3.98 12.09 -12.90
C PHE A 95 3.34 12.94 -13.99
N SER A 96 4.18 13.51 -14.86
CA SER A 96 3.72 14.27 -16.03
C SER A 96 3.00 13.37 -17.03
N ALA A 97 2.16 13.97 -17.88
CA ALA A 97 1.48 13.26 -18.97
C ALA A 97 2.46 12.49 -19.88
N SER A 98 3.64 13.06 -20.16
CA SER A 98 4.70 12.39 -20.93
C SER A 98 5.26 11.16 -20.20
N ALA A 99 5.45 11.23 -18.89
CA ALA A 99 5.93 10.12 -18.07
C ALA A 99 4.86 9.02 -17.90
N LEU A 100 3.58 9.37 -17.87
CA LEU A 100 2.46 8.42 -17.93
C LEU A 100 2.42 7.73 -19.30
N GLY A 101 2.45 8.49 -20.38
CA GLY A 101 2.44 7.95 -21.75
C GLY A 101 3.58 6.96 -21.99
N ALA A 102 4.79 7.28 -21.56
CA ALA A 102 5.93 6.37 -21.67
C ALA A 102 5.69 5.02 -20.98
N ARG A 103 5.11 5.01 -19.77
CA ARG A 103 4.84 3.77 -19.02
C ARG A 103 3.70 2.94 -19.58
N ILE A 104 2.70 3.59 -20.19
CA ILE A 104 1.65 2.89 -20.94
C ILE A 104 2.26 2.18 -22.16
N ILE A 105 3.19 2.84 -22.86
CA ILE A 105 3.88 2.24 -24.01
C ILE A 105 4.76 1.07 -23.56
N ASP A 106 5.51 1.21 -22.46
CA ASP A 106 6.34 0.11 -21.93
C ASP A 106 5.49 -1.11 -21.53
N ALA A 107 4.35 -0.87 -20.90
CA ALA A 107 3.39 -1.91 -20.54
C ALA A 107 2.89 -2.71 -21.75
N ASN A 108 2.90 -2.10 -22.95
CA ASN A 108 2.47 -2.72 -24.20
C ASN A 108 3.63 -3.33 -25.02
N GLY A 109 4.86 -3.30 -24.50
CA GLY A 109 5.96 -4.17 -24.96
C GLY A 109 6.78 -3.72 -26.17
N SER A 110 6.71 -2.46 -26.64
CA SER A 110 7.48 -2.06 -27.82
C SER A 110 8.23 -0.73 -27.69
N THR A 111 9.55 -0.82 -27.91
CA THR A 111 10.53 0.24 -28.26
C THR A 111 10.97 1.24 -27.18
N GLY A 112 12.10 0.93 -26.51
CA GLY A 112 13.03 1.91 -25.91
C GLY A 112 12.70 2.48 -24.50
N LYS A 113 13.04 1.72 -23.44
CA LYS A 113 13.06 1.96 -21.95
C LYS A 113 12.21 3.13 -21.40
N PRO A 114 11.37 2.95 -20.35
CA PRO A 114 11.59 2.11 -19.14
C PRO A 114 11.52 0.59 -19.25
N LYS A 115 12.36 -0.10 -18.46
CA LYS A 115 12.28 -1.55 -18.26
C LYS A 115 11.30 -1.81 -17.13
N GLY A 116 10.08 -2.24 -17.43
CA GLY A 116 9.16 -2.74 -16.43
C GLY A 116 9.83 -3.88 -15.64
N ILE A 117 9.96 -3.73 -14.33
CA ILE A 117 10.43 -4.80 -13.46
C ILE A 117 9.24 -5.73 -13.23
N GLN A 118 9.35 -6.97 -13.70
CA GLN A 118 8.30 -7.96 -13.52
C GLN A 118 8.58 -8.81 -12.28
N HIS A 119 7.59 -8.91 -11.39
CA HIS A 119 7.60 -9.84 -10.27
C HIS A 119 6.71 -11.05 -10.58
N SER A 120 7.19 -12.26 -10.29
CA SER A 120 6.37 -13.46 -10.34
C SER A 120 5.47 -13.55 -9.11
N THR A 121 4.29 -14.19 -9.22
CA THR A 121 3.31 -14.19 -8.12
C THR A 121 3.82 -14.92 -6.87
N ALA A 122 4.16 -16.21 -6.97
CA ALA A 122 4.44 -17.03 -5.79
C ALA A 122 5.65 -16.51 -4.98
N GLY A 123 6.78 -16.26 -5.65
CA GLY A 123 8.00 -15.79 -4.98
C GLY A 123 7.82 -14.42 -4.34
N TYR A 124 7.18 -13.48 -5.04
CA TYR A 124 6.94 -12.15 -4.52
C TYR A 124 5.96 -12.13 -3.35
N MET A 125 4.88 -12.92 -3.39
CA MET A 125 3.92 -13.00 -2.28
C MET A 125 4.55 -13.64 -1.04
N VAL A 126 5.35 -14.70 -1.20
CA VAL A 126 6.10 -15.29 -0.07
C VAL A 126 7.06 -14.28 0.53
N TYR A 127 7.80 -13.54 -0.32
CA TYR A 127 8.68 -12.47 0.13
C TYR A 127 7.92 -11.41 0.91
N ALA A 128 6.86 -10.82 0.33
CA ALA A 128 6.09 -9.74 0.95
C ALA A 128 5.45 -10.17 2.29
N TYR A 129 4.90 -11.39 2.34
CA TYR A 129 4.37 -11.96 3.57
C TYR A 129 5.44 -12.13 4.64
N TYR A 130 6.54 -12.80 4.29
CA TYR A 130 7.57 -13.17 5.25
C TYR A 130 8.31 -11.95 5.79
N THR A 131 8.70 -11.01 4.93
CA THR A 131 9.39 -9.80 5.38
C THR A 131 8.46 -8.93 6.22
N THR A 132 7.18 -8.78 5.86
CA THR A 132 6.23 -8.05 6.71
C THR A 132 6.08 -8.72 8.08
N LYS A 133 5.93 -10.05 8.11
CA LYS A 133 5.79 -10.81 9.35
C LYS A 133 6.99 -10.64 10.28
N CYS A 134 8.20 -10.83 9.74
CA CYS A 134 9.42 -10.89 10.54
C CYS A 134 10.02 -9.51 10.83
N THR A 135 9.99 -8.57 9.89
CA THR A 135 10.61 -7.25 10.07
C THR A 135 9.78 -6.34 10.97
N PHE A 136 8.44 -6.44 10.89
CA PHE A 136 7.54 -5.61 11.68
C PHE A 136 6.88 -6.36 12.83
N ASP A 137 7.32 -7.60 13.11
CA ASP A 137 6.77 -8.45 14.16
C ASP A 137 5.23 -8.43 14.14
N ALA A 138 4.65 -8.80 13.00
CA ALA A 138 3.26 -8.51 12.68
C ALA A 138 2.28 -9.41 13.46
N HIS A 139 1.35 -8.80 14.18
CA HIS A 139 0.34 -9.43 15.03
C HIS A 139 -1.07 -8.94 14.64
N PRO A 140 -1.77 -9.62 13.72
CA PRO A 140 -3.05 -9.15 13.16
C PRO A 140 -4.17 -8.94 14.19
N GLU A 141 -4.09 -9.59 15.34
CA GLU A 141 -5.05 -9.47 16.44
C GLU A 141 -4.98 -8.13 17.18
N LYS A 142 -3.87 -7.39 17.07
CA LYS A 142 -3.66 -6.14 17.81
C LYS A 142 -3.04 -5.00 17.00
N ASP A 143 -2.38 -5.29 15.88
CA ASP A 143 -1.56 -4.30 15.18
C ASP A 143 -2.37 -3.41 14.25
N VAL A 144 -2.11 -2.10 14.37
CA VAL A 144 -2.48 -1.07 13.40
C VAL A 144 -1.20 -0.60 12.72
N TYR A 145 -1.04 -1.01 11.48
CA TYR A 145 0.16 -0.82 10.68
C TYR A 145 -0.01 0.36 9.73
N TRP A 146 1.00 1.21 9.60
CA TRP A 146 0.99 2.30 8.65
C TRP A 146 2.30 2.40 7.87
N CYS A 147 2.22 2.15 6.56
CA CYS A 147 3.26 2.51 5.60
C CYS A 147 2.86 3.82 4.93
N THR A 148 3.70 4.86 5.02
CA THR A 148 3.40 6.18 4.42
C THR A 148 3.83 6.28 2.96
N ALA A 149 4.16 5.17 2.31
CA ALA A 149 4.59 5.17 0.91
C ALA A 149 3.39 5.16 -0.03
N ASP A 150 3.60 5.65 -1.25
CA ASP A 150 2.63 5.60 -2.34
C ASP A 150 2.77 4.28 -3.14
N CYS A 151 1.64 3.76 -3.63
CA CYS A 151 1.58 2.54 -4.44
C CYS A 151 2.24 2.67 -5.82
N GLY A 152 2.59 3.85 -6.31
CA GLY A 152 3.47 4.07 -7.46
C GLY A 152 4.92 3.63 -7.24
N TRP A 153 5.29 3.27 -6.00
CA TRP A 153 6.60 2.72 -5.64
C TRP A 153 6.49 1.28 -5.13
N ILE A 154 7.60 0.53 -5.19
CA ILE A 154 7.64 -0.88 -4.74
C ILE A 154 7.37 -1.03 -3.23
N THR A 155 7.66 0.01 -2.44
CA THR A 155 7.34 0.04 -1.01
C THR A 155 5.83 0.01 -0.78
N GLY A 156 5.04 0.78 -1.53
CA GLY A 156 3.58 0.76 -1.44
C GLY A 156 3.00 -0.58 -1.90
N HIS A 157 3.52 -1.15 -2.99
CA HIS A 157 3.12 -2.50 -3.40
C HIS A 157 3.35 -3.55 -2.30
N THR A 158 4.57 -3.59 -1.76
CA THR A 158 5.02 -4.67 -0.88
C THR A 158 4.50 -4.49 0.54
N TYR A 159 4.64 -3.28 1.08
CA TYR A 159 4.47 -2.98 2.50
C TYR A 159 3.25 -2.12 2.80
N LEU A 160 2.49 -1.63 1.82
CA LEU A 160 1.17 -1.04 2.06
C LEU A 160 0.04 -1.99 1.63
N LEU A 161 0.18 -2.62 0.44
CA LEU A 161 -0.82 -3.53 -0.10
C LEU A 161 -0.60 -5.00 0.28
N TYR A 162 0.36 -5.67 -0.38
CA TYR A 162 0.40 -7.14 -0.35
C TYR A 162 0.81 -7.73 0.99
N GLY A 163 1.94 -7.29 1.55
CA GLY A 163 2.49 -7.82 2.78
C GLY A 163 1.55 -7.70 3.98
N PRO A 164 1.03 -6.49 4.30
CA PRO A 164 0.09 -6.30 5.40
C PRO A 164 -1.21 -7.10 5.21
N LEU A 165 -1.81 -7.08 4.01
CA LEU A 165 -3.05 -7.81 3.77
C LEU A 165 -2.86 -9.33 3.90
N MET A 166 -1.75 -9.88 3.40
CA MET A 166 -1.43 -11.30 3.55
C MET A 166 -1.17 -11.71 5.00
N ASN A 167 -0.72 -10.78 5.85
CA ASN A 167 -0.54 -11.00 7.28
C ASN A 167 -1.80 -10.74 8.10
N GLY A 168 -2.88 -10.25 7.47
CA GLY A 168 -4.13 -9.96 8.15
C GLY A 168 -4.11 -8.67 8.97
N LEU A 169 -3.22 -7.73 8.66
CA LEU A 169 -3.06 -6.48 9.42
C LEU A 169 -4.15 -5.46 9.09
N THR A 170 -4.52 -4.64 10.07
CA THR A 170 -5.24 -3.38 9.80
C THR A 170 -4.25 -2.34 9.33
N GLY A 171 -4.37 -1.88 8.08
CA GLY A 171 -3.53 -0.85 7.49
C GLY A 171 -4.14 0.56 7.58
N ILE A 172 -3.32 1.61 7.59
CA ILE A 172 -3.77 2.97 7.25
C ILE A 172 -3.52 3.21 5.77
N TRP A 173 -4.57 3.56 5.03
CA TRP A 173 -4.50 3.99 3.63
C TRP A 173 -4.61 5.52 3.59
N PHE A 174 -3.48 6.20 3.44
CA PHE A 174 -3.40 7.64 3.60
C PHE A 174 -3.34 8.35 2.25
N GLU A 175 -4.32 9.22 1.97
CA GLU A 175 -4.39 9.98 0.73
C GLU A 175 -3.59 11.28 0.79
N GLY A 176 -3.57 11.92 1.97
CA GLY A 176 -3.05 13.27 2.15
C GLY A 176 -1.53 13.37 2.15
N VAL A 177 -1.04 14.50 2.64
CA VAL A 177 0.39 14.76 2.85
C VAL A 177 0.69 14.94 4.35
N PRO A 178 1.92 14.64 4.80
CA PRO A 178 2.30 14.76 6.23
C PRO A 178 2.20 16.17 6.83
N THR A 179 2.01 17.19 5.98
CA THR A 179 2.03 18.61 6.36
C THR A 179 0.68 19.32 6.23
N HIS A 180 -0.37 18.64 5.80
CA HIS A 180 -1.70 19.22 5.66
C HIS A 180 -2.68 18.59 6.66
N PRO A 181 -3.47 19.39 7.42
CA PRO A 181 -3.52 20.86 7.43
C PRO A 181 -2.32 21.50 8.14
N ALA A 182 -1.54 20.72 8.89
CA ALA A 182 -0.33 21.18 9.56
C ALA A 182 0.76 20.07 9.60
N PRO A 183 2.04 20.44 9.84
CA PRO A 183 3.19 19.52 9.97
C PRO A 183 3.13 18.50 11.11
N ASP A 184 2.00 18.36 11.78
CA ASP A 184 1.75 17.32 12.78
C ASP A 184 0.83 16.20 12.29
N ARG A 185 0.42 16.20 11.02
CA ARG A 185 -0.57 15.26 10.50
C ARG A 185 -0.18 13.80 10.73
N MET A 186 1.10 13.46 10.55
CA MET A 186 1.61 12.11 10.78
C MET A 186 1.41 11.66 12.24
N TRP A 187 1.61 12.56 13.19
CA TRP A 187 1.47 12.27 14.62
C TRP A 187 0.00 12.25 15.04
N ALA A 188 -0.81 13.15 14.49
CA ALA A 188 -2.26 13.19 14.71
C ALA A 188 -2.94 11.89 14.24
N VAL A 189 -2.59 11.39 13.04
CA VAL A 189 -3.12 10.13 12.51
C VAL A 189 -2.65 8.94 13.36
N THR A 190 -1.38 8.96 13.81
CA THR A 190 -0.83 7.95 14.72
C THR A 190 -1.66 7.86 16.01
N ASP A 191 -1.92 8.99 16.67
CA ASP A 191 -2.66 9.04 17.93
C ASP A 191 -4.16 8.74 17.75
N LYS A 192 -4.76 9.20 16.64
CA LYS A 192 -6.17 8.98 16.26
C LYS A 192 -6.46 7.49 16.10
N TYR A 193 -5.59 6.75 15.42
CA TYR A 193 -5.80 5.35 15.08
C TYR A 193 -5.00 4.36 15.90
N LYS A 194 -4.21 4.84 16.88
CA LYS A 194 -3.33 4.01 17.72
C LYS A 194 -2.38 3.16 16.87
N VAL A 195 -1.78 3.79 15.84
CA VAL A 195 -0.77 3.14 15.01
C VAL A 195 0.37 2.66 15.91
N ASN A 196 0.73 1.39 15.76
CA ASN A 196 1.79 0.78 16.57
C ASN A 196 2.99 0.32 15.73
N LYS A 197 2.82 0.13 14.42
CA LYS A 197 3.90 -0.13 13.47
C LYS A 197 3.89 0.97 12.40
N LEU A 198 4.93 1.81 12.36
CA LEU A 198 5.02 2.93 11.42
C LEU A 198 6.22 2.73 10.48
N TYR A 199 5.99 2.87 9.17
CA TYR A 199 7.03 2.71 8.15
C TYR A 199 7.04 3.92 7.22
N THR A 200 8.16 4.65 7.18
CA THR A 200 8.27 5.89 6.41
C THR A 200 9.65 6.06 5.78
N SER A 201 9.89 7.16 5.07
CA SER A 201 11.18 7.47 4.46
C SER A 201 12.00 8.44 5.31
N PRO A 202 13.34 8.34 5.29
CA PRO A 202 14.19 9.36 5.90
C PRO A 202 13.95 10.76 5.35
N THR A 203 13.55 10.89 4.09
CA THR A 203 13.16 12.17 3.49
C THR A 203 11.98 12.80 4.23
N ALA A 204 10.93 12.01 4.53
CA ALA A 204 9.79 12.49 5.29
C ALA A 204 10.18 12.86 6.73
N ILE A 205 10.99 12.03 7.39
CA ILE A 205 11.50 12.30 8.74
C ILE A 205 12.25 13.64 8.77
N ARG A 206 13.22 13.84 7.87
CA ARG A 206 14.00 15.09 7.80
C ARG A 206 13.13 16.30 7.47
N ALA A 207 12.13 16.14 6.60
CA ALA A 207 11.20 17.22 6.27
C ALA A 207 10.37 17.66 7.49
N LEU A 208 9.91 16.71 8.30
CA LEU A 208 9.19 17.00 9.55
C LEU A 208 10.10 17.57 10.63
N MET A 209 11.32 17.05 10.79
CA MET A 209 12.31 17.61 11.72
C MET A 209 12.62 19.08 11.42
N ALA A 210 12.69 19.46 10.15
CA ALA A 210 12.93 20.85 9.74
C ALA A 210 11.81 21.82 10.14
N MET A 211 10.62 21.31 10.49
CA MET A 211 9.47 22.11 10.92
C MET A 211 9.48 22.40 12.43
N GLY A 212 10.39 21.79 13.19
CA GLY A 212 10.53 21.98 14.64
C GLY A 212 9.71 21.01 15.49
N ASP A 213 10.13 20.84 16.74
CA ASP A 213 9.67 19.78 17.63
C ASP A 213 8.26 20.01 18.20
N ASP A 214 7.74 21.24 18.16
CA ASP A 214 6.42 21.58 18.69
C ASP A 214 5.29 20.76 18.02
N TYR A 215 5.47 20.41 16.75
CA TYR A 215 4.49 19.62 16.00
C TYR A 215 4.43 18.16 16.44
N VAL A 216 5.53 17.61 16.96
CA VAL A 216 5.62 16.20 17.38
C VAL A 216 5.42 16.05 18.89
N THR A 217 5.94 16.97 19.69
CA THR A 217 5.89 16.94 21.17
C THR A 217 4.50 17.10 21.76
N LYS A 218 3.58 17.75 21.04
CA LYS A 218 2.17 17.89 21.46
C LYS A 218 1.33 16.60 21.31
N HIS A 219 1.85 15.58 20.63
CA HIS A 219 1.19 14.28 20.45
C HIS A 219 1.81 13.22 21.37
N SER A 220 1.03 12.22 21.78
CA SER A 220 1.47 11.18 22.71
C SER A 220 2.36 10.14 22.03
N ARG A 221 1.91 9.59 20.91
CA ARG A 221 2.56 8.50 20.15
C ARG A 221 2.85 7.24 20.97
N ALA A 222 2.23 7.09 22.15
CA ALA A 222 2.49 6.00 23.08
C ALA A 222 2.11 4.61 22.55
N SER A 223 1.33 4.53 21.46
CA SER A 223 1.02 3.27 20.80
C SER A 223 2.18 2.74 19.94
N LEU A 224 3.14 3.57 19.54
CA LEU A 224 4.21 3.15 18.64
C LEU A 224 5.15 2.13 19.31
N GLU A 225 5.34 1.00 18.64
CA GLU A 225 6.23 -0.09 19.05
C GLU A 225 7.40 -0.26 18.07
N ILE A 226 7.15 -0.12 16.77
CA ILE A 226 8.18 -0.28 15.72
C ILE A 226 8.13 0.89 14.75
N LEU A 227 9.30 1.50 14.53
CA LEU A 227 9.53 2.54 13.53
C LEU A 227 10.50 2.01 12.48
N GLY A 228 10.03 1.91 11.25
CA GLY A 228 10.84 1.52 10.10
C GLY A 228 11.15 2.72 9.20
N THR A 229 12.30 2.62 8.53
CA THR A 229 12.77 3.60 7.56
C THR A 229 13.16 2.91 6.24
N VAL A 230 12.87 3.52 5.09
CA VAL A 230 13.17 2.96 3.77
C VAL A 230 13.43 4.00 2.68
N GLY A 231 14.17 3.57 1.65
CA GLY A 231 14.37 4.31 0.40
C GLY A 231 15.77 4.88 0.27
N GLU A 232 16.37 5.31 1.37
CA GLU A 232 17.71 5.89 1.43
C GLU A 232 18.35 5.67 2.81
N PRO A 233 19.67 5.89 2.97
CA PRO A 233 20.31 5.86 4.28
C PRO A 233 19.75 6.93 5.22
N ILE A 234 19.38 6.53 6.43
CA ILE A 234 19.02 7.48 7.50
C ILE A 234 20.29 8.01 8.17
N ASN A 235 20.41 9.33 8.30
CA ASN A 235 21.57 9.92 8.95
C ASN A 235 21.45 9.81 10.50
N PRO A 236 22.57 9.85 11.24
CA PRO A 236 22.53 9.69 12.70
C PRO A 236 21.71 10.74 13.45
N ALA A 237 21.53 11.94 12.88
CA ALA A 237 20.73 12.99 13.50
C ALA A 237 19.23 12.72 13.40
N ALA A 238 18.77 12.15 12.28
CA ALA A 238 17.39 11.77 12.05
C ALA A 238 17.01 10.41 12.68
N TRP A 239 18.02 9.59 13.01
CA TRP A 239 17.81 8.32 13.72
C TRP A 239 17.61 8.50 15.24
N LYS A 240 18.20 9.56 15.82
CA LYS A 240 18.06 9.90 17.24
C LYS A 240 16.72 10.57 17.50
#